data_AF-A0A0F9HZC9-F1
#
_entry.id   AF-A0A0F9HZC9-F1
#
_cell.length_a   1.000
_cell.length_b   1.000
_cell.length_c   1.000
_cell.angle_alpha   90.00
_cell.angle_beta   90.00
_cell.angle_gamma   90.00
#
_symmetry.space_group_name_H-M   'P 1'
#
loop_
_entity.id
_entity.type
_entity.pdbx_description
1 polymer ?
#
loop_
_entity_poly.entity_id
_entity_poly.type
_entity_poly.pdbx_seq_one_letter_code
_entity_poly.pdbx_strand_id
1 'polypeptide(L)'
;MSNTLLTPTELTRETLRILHQKLNFIGTISRQYDDRFANSGAKIGDTLQIRLPNRYTVRTGRVIDVQDTTETKVDLVVSTQKGVDLEFTSVDLTMDIDNFAERYLEPAMSVLAANIESDAMGMYKNVWNEVSDEGATITLADVLNMGKKLTDDLTPVSRRTLNMNTQDNVDLVDALKGLFNDPAKISKQYRDGMVAADFVGFEKIYQNTMWPNHATGSDDGTGDHLVSSASQTGASINHGSEGTGTFNEGDIITFAGCNRVHPETKVDTGKLHRFVVTADMTASATSVKISPAISTSGADQNCAASPTNAGAINKQESDDATAIGVSATYGITMAYHKDAFAFATADLVMPKGVDFAAREVFDGISLRIIRAYDINNDNFPCRIDVLYGFKATRPELACRGGFN
;
A
#
# COMPACT_ATOMS: atom_id res chain seq x y z
N MET A 1 -35.14 -28.49 -21.66
CA MET A 1 -34.70 -27.30 -20.91
C MET A 1 -33.46 -26.79 -21.61
N SER A 2 -33.44 -25.51 -21.95
CA SER A 2 -32.35 -24.87 -22.68
C SER A 2 -31.10 -24.89 -21.79
N ASN A 3 -30.05 -25.60 -22.20
CA ASN A 3 -28.71 -25.38 -21.66
C ASN A 3 -28.31 -23.98 -22.09
N THR A 4 -28.51 -22.99 -21.22
CA THR A 4 -27.99 -21.66 -21.43
C THR A 4 -26.48 -21.76 -21.29
N LEU A 5 -25.79 -21.98 -22.41
CA LEU A 5 -24.35 -21.84 -22.48
C LEU A 5 -24.03 -20.40 -22.07
N LEU A 6 -23.50 -20.20 -20.86
CA LEU A 6 -23.01 -18.91 -20.42
C LEU A 6 -22.01 -18.42 -21.46
N THR A 7 -22.30 -17.25 -22.04
CA THR A 7 -21.41 -16.65 -23.02
C THR A 7 -20.06 -16.33 -22.36
N PRO A 8 -18.94 -16.35 -23.10
CA PRO A 8 -17.63 -15.94 -22.58
C PRO A 8 -17.68 -14.64 -21.79
N THR A 9 -18.49 -13.68 -22.27
CA THR A 9 -18.73 -12.38 -21.66
C THR A 9 -19.46 -12.46 -20.32
N GLU A 10 -20.49 -13.29 -20.19
CA GLU A 10 -21.23 -13.46 -18.92
C GLU A 10 -20.35 -14.12 -17.86
N LEU A 11 -19.57 -15.13 -18.25
CA LEU A 11 -18.61 -15.79 -17.37
C LEU A 11 -17.56 -14.79 -16.86
N THR A 12 -16.94 -14.01 -17.75
CA THR A 12 -15.96 -12.97 -17.36
C THR A 12 -16.55 -11.88 -16.48
N ARG A 13 -17.82 -11.53 -16.62
CA ARG A 13 -18.45 -10.54 -15.71
C ARG A 13 -18.68 -11.12 -14.33
N GLU A 14 -19.11 -12.37 -14.27
CA GLU A 14 -19.33 -13.05 -13.00
C GLU A 14 -18.01 -13.28 -12.24
N THR A 15 -16.96 -13.71 -12.94
CA THR A 15 -15.62 -13.88 -12.36
C THR A 15 -15.10 -12.58 -11.77
N LEU A 16 -15.28 -11.47 -12.49
CA LEU A 16 -14.79 -10.16 -12.09
C LEU A 16 -15.60 -9.62 -10.91
N ARG A 17 -16.91 -9.89 -10.86
CA ARG A 17 -17.75 -9.52 -9.70
C ARG A 17 -17.27 -10.23 -8.43
N ILE A 18 -16.97 -11.52 -8.51
CA ILE A 18 -16.43 -12.31 -7.40
C ILE A 18 -15.07 -11.76 -6.97
N LEU A 19 -14.17 -11.50 -7.93
CA LEU A 19 -12.85 -10.91 -7.66
C LEU A 19 -12.99 -9.58 -6.92
N HIS A 20 -13.83 -8.68 -7.43
CA HIS A 20 -14.06 -7.37 -6.83
C HIS A 20 -14.56 -7.46 -5.39
N GLN A 21 -15.47 -8.39 -5.10
CA GLN A 21 -16.02 -8.57 -3.76
C GLN A 21 -14.96 -9.03 -2.74
N LYS A 22 -13.96 -9.80 -3.18
CA LYS A 22 -12.91 -10.33 -2.30
C LYS A 22 -11.78 -9.32 -2.02
N LEU A 23 -11.65 -8.28 -2.83
CA LEU A 23 -10.61 -7.25 -2.72
C LEU A 23 -11.02 -6.12 -1.78
N ASN A 24 -10.55 -6.12 -0.53
CA ASN A 24 -10.90 -5.08 0.45
C ASN A 24 -9.97 -3.84 0.36
N PHE A 25 -8.67 -4.05 0.26
CA PHE A 25 -7.66 -2.99 0.18
C PHE A 25 -7.68 -2.33 -1.20
N ILE A 26 -7.73 -3.14 -2.27
CA ILE A 26 -7.78 -2.60 -3.64
C ILE A 26 -9.11 -1.86 -3.89
N GLY A 27 -10.22 -2.30 -3.28
CA GLY A 27 -11.51 -1.62 -3.37
C GLY A 27 -11.58 -0.28 -2.62
N THR A 28 -10.64 0.02 -1.72
CA THR A 28 -10.63 1.23 -0.88
C THR A 28 -9.62 2.29 -1.33
N ILE A 29 -8.73 1.95 -2.25
CA ILE A 29 -7.71 2.86 -2.82
C ILE A 29 -8.14 3.42 -4.18
N SER A 30 -7.34 4.35 -4.72
CA SER A 30 -7.58 4.88 -6.06
C SER A 30 -7.26 3.84 -7.12
N ARG A 31 -8.30 3.37 -7.83
CA ARG A 31 -8.15 2.55 -9.03
C ARG A 31 -8.18 3.45 -10.24
N GLN A 32 -7.09 3.50 -10.99
CA GLN A 32 -7.04 4.20 -12.26
C GLN A 32 -6.98 3.17 -13.38
N TYR A 33 -8.00 3.19 -14.22
CA TYR A 33 -8.04 2.49 -15.48
C TYR A 33 -7.95 3.55 -16.57
N ASP A 34 -6.87 3.55 -17.36
CA ASP A 34 -6.70 4.49 -18.46
C ASP A 34 -7.14 3.81 -19.76
N ASP A 35 -8.16 4.38 -20.42
CA ASP A 35 -8.69 3.92 -21.71
C ASP A 35 -7.61 3.92 -22.82
N ARG A 36 -6.48 4.60 -22.62
CA ARG A 36 -5.31 4.49 -23.52
C ARG A 36 -4.74 3.06 -23.55
N PHE A 37 -4.87 2.28 -22.48
CA PHE A 37 -4.53 0.86 -22.47
C PHE A 37 -5.53 0.01 -23.25
N ALA A 38 -6.77 0.47 -23.43
CA ALA A 38 -7.83 -0.28 -24.11
C ALA A 38 -7.69 -0.29 -25.65
N ASN A 39 -7.15 0.78 -26.25
CA ASN A 39 -7.17 0.96 -27.71
C ASN A 39 -6.06 0.22 -28.48
N SER A 40 -4.97 -0.18 -27.82
CA SER A 40 -3.80 -0.82 -28.47
C SER A 40 -3.40 -2.16 -27.87
N GLY A 41 -3.99 -2.58 -26.73
CA GLY A 41 -3.40 -3.59 -25.86
C GLY A 41 -2.12 -3.05 -25.23
N ALA A 42 -2.13 -2.88 -23.91
CA ALA A 42 -0.96 -2.37 -23.22
C ALA A 42 0.21 -3.33 -23.37
N LYS A 43 1.40 -2.81 -23.62
CA LYS A 43 2.62 -3.61 -23.53
C LYS A 43 3.02 -3.70 -22.06
N ILE A 44 3.53 -4.85 -21.65
CA ILE A 44 4.13 -5.01 -20.32
C ILE A 44 5.22 -3.94 -20.17
N GLY A 45 5.11 -3.12 -19.13
CA GLY A 45 6.03 -1.99 -18.89
C GLY A 45 5.47 -0.62 -19.29
N ASP A 46 4.22 -0.51 -19.75
CA ASP A 46 3.62 0.80 -19.94
C ASP A 46 3.44 1.52 -18.58
N THR A 47 3.68 2.83 -18.60
CA THR A 47 3.68 3.68 -17.41
C THR A 47 2.51 4.65 -17.42
N LEU A 48 1.73 4.63 -16.34
CA LEU A 48 0.73 5.65 -16.05
C LEU A 48 1.39 6.74 -15.22
N GLN A 49 1.50 7.94 -15.77
CA GLN A 49 2.05 9.08 -15.05
C GLN A 49 0.95 9.78 -14.26
N ILE A 50 1.06 9.77 -12.94
CA ILE A 50 0.15 10.47 -12.04
C ILE A 50 0.80 11.81 -11.68
N ARG A 51 0.10 12.92 -11.97
CA ARG A 51 0.57 14.27 -11.64
C ARG A 51 0.30 14.57 -10.17
N LEU A 52 1.31 15.06 -9.47
CA LEU A 52 1.17 15.55 -8.11
C LEU A 52 0.70 17.01 -8.11
N PRO A 53 0.00 17.47 -7.06
CA PRO A 53 -0.39 18.87 -6.94
C PRO A 53 0.84 19.76 -6.79
N ASN A 54 0.85 20.89 -7.49
CA ASN A 54 1.92 21.87 -7.39
C ASN A 54 1.92 22.55 -6.01
N ARG A 55 3.11 22.78 -5.47
CA ARG A 55 3.33 23.50 -4.21
C ARG A 55 4.01 24.83 -4.50
N TYR A 56 3.68 25.85 -3.71
CA TYR A 56 4.22 27.20 -3.84
C TYR A 56 4.67 27.71 -2.47
N THR A 57 5.56 28.70 -2.44
CA THR A 57 5.94 29.39 -1.21
C THR A 57 5.29 30.77 -1.14
N VAL A 58 4.94 31.21 0.07
CA VAL A 58 4.35 32.54 0.26
C VAL A 58 5.47 33.57 0.44
N ARG A 59 5.48 34.61 -0.41
CA ARG A 59 6.39 35.75 -0.25
C ARG A 59 5.87 36.74 0.80
N THR A 60 6.78 37.43 1.48
CA THR A 60 6.45 38.55 2.37
C THR A 60 7.06 39.84 1.82
N GLY A 61 6.29 40.93 1.80
CA GLY A 61 6.76 42.25 1.38
C GLY A 61 6.17 42.77 0.06
N ARG A 62 6.59 43.97 -0.35
CA ARG A 62 5.99 44.69 -1.49
C ARG A 62 6.44 44.16 -2.85
N VAL A 63 7.69 43.72 -3.00
CA VAL A 63 8.28 43.33 -4.29
C VAL A 63 7.79 41.94 -4.70
N ILE A 64 7.40 41.80 -5.96
CA ILE A 64 6.98 40.51 -6.52
C ILE A 64 8.17 39.56 -6.58
N ASP A 65 7.94 38.33 -6.16
CA ASP A 65 8.88 37.22 -6.31
C ASP A 65 8.17 36.18 -7.17
N VAL A 66 8.68 35.98 -8.39
CA VAL A 66 8.04 35.11 -9.39
C VAL A 66 8.61 33.71 -9.20
N GLN A 67 7.72 32.74 -8.94
CA GLN A 67 8.08 31.34 -8.79
C GLN A 67 7.70 30.56 -10.04
N ASP A 68 8.62 29.74 -10.54
CA ASP A 68 8.34 28.80 -11.62
C ASP A 68 7.42 27.67 -11.13
N THR A 69 6.51 27.25 -12.00
CA THR A 69 5.63 26.12 -11.72
C THR A 69 6.27 24.84 -12.25
N THR A 70 6.78 24.00 -11.35
CA THR A 70 7.34 22.69 -11.70
C THR A 70 6.32 21.60 -11.41
N GLU A 71 5.82 20.93 -12.45
CA GLU A 71 4.93 19.77 -12.30
C GLU A 71 5.75 18.50 -12.01
N THR A 72 5.57 17.92 -10.83
CA THR A 72 6.15 16.62 -10.48
C THR A 72 5.19 15.47 -10.81
N LYS A 73 5.76 14.32 -11.18
CA LYS A 73 5.01 13.14 -11.63
C LYS A 73 5.51 11.90 -10.92
N VAL A 74 4.60 10.96 -10.70
CA VAL A 74 4.90 9.61 -10.20
C VAL A 74 4.52 8.61 -11.28
N ASP A 75 5.46 7.76 -11.67
CA ASP A 75 5.23 6.72 -12.67
C ASP A 75 4.70 5.44 -11.98
N LEU A 76 3.53 5.00 -12.40
CA LEU A 76 2.92 3.72 -12.04
C LEU A 76 3.11 2.76 -13.21
N VAL A 77 3.98 1.76 -13.04
CA VAL A 77 4.28 0.77 -14.09
C VAL A 77 3.34 -0.42 -13.95
N VAL A 78 2.71 -0.82 -15.05
CA VAL A 78 1.89 -2.04 -15.11
C VAL A 78 2.77 -3.18 -15.66
N SER A 79 3.31 -4.00 -14.77
CA SER A 79 4.30 -5.03 -15.11
C SER A 79 3.93 -6.45 -14.67
N THR A 80 2.98 -6.60 -13.76
CA THR A 80 2.72 -7.89 -13.11
C THR A 80 1.51 -8.56 -13.73
N GLN A 81 1.73 -9.70 -14.38
CA GLN A 81 0.66 -10.57 -14.86
C GLN A 81 0.50 -11.73 -13.88
N LYS A 82 -0.69 -11.86 -13.27
CA LYS A 82 -1.08 -13.06 -12.52
C LYS A 82 -2.33 -13.65 -13.12
N GLY A 83 -2.45 -14.97 -13.01
CA GLY A 83 -3.59 -15.69 -13.50
C GLY A 83 -3.75 -17.04 -12.83
N VAL A 84 -4.89 -17.66 -13.07
CA VAL A 84 -5.16 -19.05 -12.69
C VAL A 84 -5.45 -19.84 -13.96
N ASP A 85 -4.74 -20.94 -14.09
CA ASP A 85 -4.90 -21.89 -15.18
C ASP A 85 -5.74 -23.07 -14.69
N LEU A 86 -6.74 -23.45 -15.48
CA LEU A 86 -7.68 -24.52 -15.21
C LEU A 86 -7.72 -25.43 -16.44
N GLU A 87 -7.90 -26.73 -16.24
CA GLU A 87 -8.04 -27.70 -17.33
C GLU A 87 -9.32 -28.50 -17.11
N PHE A 88 -10.10 -28.66 -18.18
CA PHE A 88 -11.37 -29.38 -18.16
C PHE A 88 -11.39 -30.40 -19.29
N THR A 89 -11.94 -31.59 -19.03
CA THR A 89 -12.17 -32.57 -20.11
C THR A 89 -13.46 -32.25 -20.87
N SER A 90 -13.64 -32.82 -22.06
CA SER A 90 -14.90 -32.73 -22.81
C SER A 90 -16.10 -33.27 -22.02
N VAL A 91 -15.90 -34.32 -21.21
CA VAL A 91 -16.94 -34.93 -20.37
C VAL A 91 -17.32 -34.01 -19.21
N ASP A 92 -16.36 -33.35 -18.57
CA ASP A 92 -16.64 -32.42 -17.47
C ASP A 92 -17.47 -31.22 -17.94
N LEU A 93 -17.22 -30.73 -19.15
CA LEU A 93 -17.97 -29.61 -19.74
C LEU A 93 -19.43 -30.00 -20.12
N THR A 94 -19.72 -31.30 -20.22
CA THR A 94 -21.08 -31.79 -20.53
C THR A 94 -21.98 -31.97 -19.30
N MET A 95 -21.40 -31.95 -18.09
CA MET A 95 -22.16 -31.99 -16.83
C MET A 95 -22.42 -30.58 -16.28
N ASP A 96 -23.63 -30.34 -15.77
CA ASP A 96 -24.26 -29.06 -15.44
C ASP A 96 -23.35 -27.82 -15.18
N ILE A 97 -23.55 -26.80 -16.02
CA ILE A 97 -22.79 -25.53 -16.06
C ILE A 97 -23.04 -24.63 -14.84
N ASP A 98 -24.21 -24.70 -14.20
CA ASP A 98 -24.50 -23.83 -13.04
C ASP A 98 -23.68 -24.22 -11.80
N ASN A 99 -23.30 -25.50 -11.66
CA ASN A 99 -22.41 -25.97 -10.60
C ASN A 99 -20.92 -25.65 -10.89
N PHE A 100 -20.61 -25.20 -12.11
CA PHE A 100 -19.24 -24.96 -12.56
C PHE A 100 -18.67 -23.65 -11.98
N ALA A 101 -19.45 -22.58 -12.00
CA ALA A 101 -19.00 -21.27 -11.51
C ALA A 101 -18.76 -21.30 -9.99
N GLU A 102 -19.71 -21.83 -9.22
CA GLU A 102 -19.60 -21.91 -7.76
C GLU A 102 -18.47 -22.87 -7.32
N ARG A 103 -18.29 -23.99 -8.03
CA ARG A 103 -17.35 -25.04 -7.60
C ARG A 103 -15.91 -24.83 -8.05
N TYR A 104 -15.68 -24.26 -9.23
CA TYR A 104 -14.33 -24.12 -9.79
C TYR A 104 -13.90 -22.66 -9.90
N LEU A 105 -14.82 -21.76 -10.22
CA LEU A 105 -14.48 -20.39 -10.53
C LEU A 105 -14.34 -19.54 -9.27
N GLU A 106 -15.25 -19.65 -8.31
CA GLU A 106 -15.14 -18.97 -7.02
C GLU A 106 -13.84 -19.28 -6.25
N PRO A 107 -13.40 -20.54 -6.09
CA PRO A 107 -12.15 -20.82 -5.40
C PRO A 107 -10.94 -20.31 -6.19
N ALA A 108 -10.93 -20.46 -7.53
CA ALA A 108 -9.86 -19.93 -8.37
C ALA A 108 -9.73 -18.40 -8.23
N MET A 109 -10.86 -17.68 -8.30
CA MET A 109 -10.88 -16.22 -8.17
C MET A 109 -10.54 -15.75 -6.75
N SER A 110 -10.90 -16.53 -5.71
CA SER A 110 -10.54 -16.21 -4.33
C SER A 110 -9.02 -16.28 -4.10
N VAL A 111 -8.35 -17.30 -4.66
CA VAL A 111 -6.89 -17.42 -4.60
C VAL A 111 -6.22 -16.31 -5.40
N LEU A 112 -6.73 -15.99 -6.59
CA LEU A 112 -6.21 -14.90 -7.42
C LEU A 112 -6.34 -13.54 -6.70
N ALA A 113 -7.52 -13.24 -6.14
CA ALA A 113 -7.76 -12.03 -5.36
C ALA A 113 -6.78 -11.91 -4.19
N ALA A 114 -6.61 -12.97 -3.42
CA ALA A 114 -5.70 -12.98 -2.27
C ALA A 114 -4.25 -12.70 -2.67
N ASN A 115 -3.78 -13.26 -3.78
CA ASN A 115 -2.43 -13.05 -4.27
C ASN A 115 -2.20 -11.65 -4.86
N ILE A 116 -3.21 -11.06 -5.49
CA ILE A 116 -3.13 -9.68 -6.01
C ILE A 116 -3.17 -8.69 -4.84
N GLU A 117 -4.00 -8.94 -3.84
CA GLU A 117 -4.13 -8.10 -2.66
C GLU A 117 -2.88 -8.13 -1.78
N SER A 118 -2.32 -9.32 -1.52
CA SER A 118 -1.06 -9.48 -0.78
C SER A 118 0.10 -8.71 -1.43
N ASP A 119 0.22 -8.75 -2.77
CA ASP A 119 1.23 -7.96 -3.47
C ASP A 119 1.02 -6.45 -3.26
N ALA A 120 -0.22 -5.97 -3.40
CA ALA A 120 -0.55 -4.57 -3.24
C ALA A 120 -0.31 -4.10 -1.79
N MET A 121 -0.54 -4.97 -0.81
CA MET A 121 -0.26 -4.67 0.59
C MET A 121 1.23 -4.42 0.85
N GLY A 122 2.13 -5.01 0.06
CA GLY A 122 3.57 -4.73 0.08
C GLY A 122 3.94 -3.25 -0.08
N MET A 123 3.03 -2.40 -0.58
CA MET A 123 3.21 -0.94 -0.61
C MET A 123 3.44 -0.30 0.76
N TYR A 124 3.09 -0.97 1.87
CA TYR A 124 3.32 -0.48 3.23
C TYR A 124 4.79 -0.09 3.47
N LYS A 125 5.73 -0.79 2.82
CA LYS A 125 7.17 -0.51 2.90
C LYS A 125 7.58 0.86 2.34
N ASN A 126 6.70 1.54 1.61
CA ASN A 126 6.96 2.89 1.11
C ASN A 126 6.42 4.00 2.03
N VAL A 127 5.69 3.63 3.09
CA VAL A 127 5.10 4.57 4.05
C VAL A 127 6.10 4.82 5.18
N TRP A 128 6.50 6.08 5.35
CA TRP A 128 7.46 6.49 6.39
C TRP A 128 6.79 6.98 7.69
N ASN A 129 5.48 7.26 7.65
CA ASN A 129 4.73 7.62 8.84
C ASN A 129 4.36 6.35 9.60
N GLU A 130 4.66 6.34 10.89
CA GLU A 130 4.43 5.19 11.75
C GLU A 130 3.96 5.59 13.15
N VAL A 131 3.09 4.74 13.69
CA VAL A 131 2.83 4.58 15.11
C VAL A 131 3.23 3.16 15.47
N SER A 132 4.23 2.99 16.32
CA SER A 132 4.81 1.71 16.70
C SER A 132 5.06 1.69 18.20
N ASP A 133 4.83 0.52 18.78
CA ASP A 133 5.07 0.15 20.17
C ASP A 133 5.39 -1.36 20.18
N GLU A 134 6.68 -1.71 20.07
CA GLU A 134 7.13 -3.09 19.86
C GLU A 134 6.90 -3.92 21.12
N GLY A 135 6.20 -5.05 20.96
CA GLY A 135 5.89 -5.92 22.09
C GLY A 135 4.69 -5.46 22.94
N ALA A 136 4.00 -4.39 22.52
CA ALA A 136 2.73 -3.97 23.11
C ALA A 136 1.55 -4.20 22.15
N THR A 137 0.37 -4.38 22.75
CA THR A 137 -0.90 -4.50 22.04
C THR A 137 -1.42 -3.13 21.64
N ILE A 138 -2.06 -3.04 20.47
CA ILE A 138 -2.68 -1.78 20.01
C ILE A 138 -3.72 -1.24 21.00
N THR A 139 -3.66 0.07 21.25
CA THR A 139 -4.65 0.77 22.06
C THR A 139 -5.44 1.79 21.23
N LEU A 140 -6.53 2.31 21.81
CA LEU A 140 -7.27 3.42 21.19
C LEU A 140 -6.41 4.67 21.01
N ALA A 141 -5.45 4.91 21.91
CA ALA A 141 -4.54 6.05 21.79
C ALA A 141 -3.66 5.92 20.54
N ASP A 142 -3.26 4.71 20.17
CA ASP A 142 -2.44 4.45 18.99
C ASP A 142 -3.21 4.73 17.71
N VAL A 143 -4.47 4.28 17.63
CA VAL A 143 -5.36 4.61 16.50
C VAL A 143 -5.59 6.12 16.38
N LEU A 144 -5.76 6.81 17.50
CA LEU A 144 -5.85 8.28 17.53
C LEU A 144 -4.54 8.94 17.09
N ASN A 145 -3.40 8.40 17.48
CA ASN A 145 -2.08 8.89 17.07
C ASN A 145 -1.87 8.68 15.56
N MET A 146 -2.34 7.59 14.98
CA MET A 146 -2.31 7.38 13.52
C MET A 146 -3.17 8.43 12.82
N GLY A 147 -4.38 8.68 13.32
CA GLY A 147 -5.26 9.74 12.82
C GLY A 147 -4.67 11.15 12.97
N LYS A 148 -3.93 11.39 14.06
CA LYS A 148 -3.18 12.62 14.29
C LYS A 148 -2.07 12.80 13.25
N LYS A 149 -1.22 11.80 13.00
CA LYS A 149 -0.15 11.86 11.99
C LYS A 149 -0.70 12.22 10.60
N LEU A 150 -1.78 11.55 10.18
CA LEU A 150 -2.46 11.89 8.92
C LEU A 150 -2.94 13.35 8.88
N THR A 151 -3.45 13.86 10.01
CA THR A 151 -3.94 15.25 10.11
C THR A 151 -2.78 16.25 10.13
N ASP A 152 -1.67 15.93 10.79
CA ASP A 152 -0.45 16.74 10.80
C ASP A 152 0.15 16.86 9.39
N ASP A 153 -0.08 15.87 8.52
CA ASP A 153 0.28 15.89 7.09
C ASP A 153 -0.80 16.51 6.18
N LEU A 154 -1.83 17.14 6.76
CA LEU A 154 -2.94 17.78 6.04
C LEU A 154 -3.76 16.83 5.17
N THR A 155 -3.80 15.54 5.53
CA THR A 155 -4.66 14.56 4.86
C THR A 155 -6.12 14.92 5.11
N PRO A 156 -7.00 14.93 4.08
CA PRO A 156 -8.44 15.12 4.29
C PRO A 156 -9.01 14.09 5.27
N VAL A 157 -9.96 14.49 6.11
CA VAL A 157 -10.64 13.58 7.07
C VAL A 157 -11.61 12.63 6.35
N SER A 158 -12.21 13.09 5.25
CA SER A 158 -13.06 12.25 4.40
C SER A 158 -12.25 11.13 3.77
N ARG A 159 -12.84 9.93 3.57
CA ARG A 159 -12.24 8.80 2.85
C ARG A 159 -10.94 8.27 3.45
N ARG A 160 -10.75 8.44 4.76
CA ARG A 160 -9.73 7.72 5.52
C ARG A 160 -10.23 6.31 5.82
N THR A 161 -9.38 5.32 5.59
CA THR A 161 -9.63 3.91 5.86
C THR A 161 -8.59 3.41 6.85
N LEU A 162 -9.03 2.66 7.85
CA LEU A 162 -8.18 1.87 8.72
C LEU A 162 -8.35 0.41 8.33
N ASN A 163 -7.26 -0.25 7.92
CA ASN A 163 -7.25 -1.67 7.59
C ASN A 163 -6.28 -2.36 8.53
N MET A 164 -6.82 -3.17 9.44
CA MET A 164 -6.08 -3.77 10.54
C MET A 164 -5.73 -5.22 10.24
N ASN A 165 -4.63 -5.68 10.83
CA ASN A 165 -4.39 -7.11 10.96
C ASN A 165 -5.47 -7.74 11.89
N THR A 166 -5.48 -9.07 11.98
CA THR A 166 -6.49 -9.77 12.79
C THR A 166 -6.28 -9.66 14.29
N GLN A 167 -5.03 -9.58 14.74
CA GLN A 167 -4.67 -9.53 16.16
C GLN A 167 -5.03 -8.15 16.75
N ASP A 168 -4.59 -7.09 16.09
CA ASP A 168 -4.90 -5.70 16.40
C ASP A 168 -6.41 -5.44 16.48
N ASN A 169 -7.21 -6.07 15.61
CA ASN A 169 -8.68 -5.94 15.71
C ASN A 169 -9.23 -6.57 17.01
N VAL A 170 -8.72 -7.73 17.41
CA VAL A 170 -9.15 -8.39 18.66
C VAL A 170 -8.78 -7.54 19.86
N ASP A 171 -7.55 -7.05 19.91
CA ASP A 171 -7.04 -6.25 21.03
C ASP A 171 -7.75 -4.89 21.10
N LEU A 172 -8.01 -4.26 19.96
CA LEU A 172 -8.77 -3.01 19.91
C LEU A 172 -10.22 -3.22 20.36
N VAL A 173 -10.89 -4.30 19.94
CA VAL A 173 -12.25 -4.61 20.41
C VAL A 173 -12.28 -4.85 21.92
N ASP A 174 -11.28 -5.54 22.47
CA ASP A 174 -11.16 -5.75 23.91
C ASP A 174 -10.92 -4.44 24.68
N ALA A 175 -10.04 -3.58 24.17
CA ALA A 175 -9.78 -2.26 24.75
C ALA A 175 -11.04 -1.35 24.73
N LEU A 176 -11.92 -1.52 23.74
CA LEU A 176 -13.12 -0.71 23.57
C LEU A 176 -14.31 -1.14 24.46
N LYS A 177 -14.27 -2.34 25.06
CA LYS A 177 -15.39 -2.87 25.87
C LYS A 177 -15.76 -2.02 27.08
N GLY A 178 -14.82 -1.24 27.62
CA GLY A 178 -15.01 -0.41 28.81
C GLY A 178 -15.39 1.05 28.52
N LEU A 179 -15.38 1.47 27.25
CA LEU A 179 -15.57 2.87 26.86
C LEU A 179 -17.04 3.19 26.58
N PHE A 180 -17.55 4.27 27.15
CA PHE A 180 -18.91 4.75 26.95
C PHE A 180 -19.12 5.26 25.50
N ASN A 181 -19.49 4.35 24.59
CA ASN A 181 -19.82 4.63 23.20
C ASN A 181 -21.35 4.66 22.95
N ASP A 182 -21.78 5.12 21.77
CA ASP A 182 -23.18 5.13 21.35
C ASP A 182 -23.78 3.69 21.37
N PRO A 183 -24.91 3.44 22.08
CA PRO A 183 -25.54 2.12 22.18
C PRO A 183 -25.83 1.43 20.83
N ALA A 184 -26.12 2.20 19.77
CA ALA A 184 -26.43 1.67 18.45
C ALA A 184 -25.18 1.09 17.76
N LYS A 185 -24.02 1.74 17.93
CA LYS A 185 -22.73 1.26 17.41
C LYS A 185 -22.18 0.11 18.25
N ILE A 186 -22.36 0.17 19.58
CA ILE A 186 -22.03 -0.93 20.50
C ILE A 186 -22.75 -2.23 20.10
N SER A 187 -24.06 -2.13 19.85
CA SER A 187 -24.87 -3.29 19.47
C SER A 187 -24.41 -3.91 18.15
N LYS A 188 -23.81 -3.13 17.23
CA LYS A 188 -23.24 -3.65 15.99
C LYS A 188 -21.87 -4.29 16.24
N GLN A 189 -20.99 -3.62 17.00
CA GLN A 189 -19.67 -4.15 17.35
C GLN A 189 -19.76 -5.51 18.06
N TYR A 190 -20.67 -5.66 19.02
CA TYR A 190 -20.89 -6.95 19.70
C TYR A 190 -21.50 -8.03 18.80
N ARG A 191 -22.27 -7.66 17.76
CA ARG A 191 -22.86 -8.63 16.82
C ARG A 191 -21.85 -9.08 15.77
N ASP A 192 -21.07 -8.14 15.25
CA ASP A 192 -20.18 -8.38 14.11
C ASP A 192 -18.76 -8.75 14.57
N GLY A 193 -18.40 -8.55 15.84
CA GLY A 193 -17.05 -8.83 16.37
C GLY A 193 -15.96 -7.92 15.80
N MET A 194 -16.37 -6.80 15.19
CA MET A 194 -15.48 -5.85 14.52
C MET A 194 -15.77 -4.43 15.00
N VAL A 195 -14.75 -3.57 14.97
CA VAL A 195 -14.93 -2.15 15.26
C VAL A 195 -15.88 -1.53 14.24
N ALA A 196 -16.88 -0.77 14.71
CA ALA A 196 -17.89 -0.17 13.84
C ALA A 196 -17.27 0.89 12.90
N ALA A 197 -17.83 1.05 11.70
CA ALA A 197 -17.46 2.11 10.76
C ALA A 197 -17.77 3.52 11.33
N ASP A 198 -17.14 4.54 10.74
CA ASP A 198 -17.13 5.92 11.23
C ASP A 198 -16.67 6.03 12.69
N PHE A 199 -15.48 5.52 12.95
CA PHE A 199 -14.90 5.45 14.29
C PHE A 199 -13.53 6.14 14.30
N VAL A 200 -13.33 7.05 15.26
CA VAL A 200 -12.03 7.70 15.53
C VAL A 200 -11.45 8.45 14.32
N GLY A 201 -12.32 9.03 13.49
CA GLY A 201 -11.89 9.82 12.31
C GLY A 201 -11.56 8.99 11.07
N PHE A 202 -11.93 7.70 11.05
CA PHE A 202 -11.88 6.82 9.89
C PHE A 202 -13.29 6.48 9.41
N GLU A 203 -13.56 6.66 8.12
CA GLU A 203 -14.85 6.37 7.48
C GLU A 203 -15.08 4.86 7.40
N LYS A 204 -14.04 4.13 6.99
CA LYS A 204 -14.10 2.68 6.82
C LYS A 204 -13.07 1.99 7.69
N ILE A 205 -13.49 0.90 8.34
CA ILE A 205 -12.62 0.02 9.10
C ILE A 205 -12.75 -1.39 8.52
N TYR A 206 -11.62 -1.98 8.16
CA TYR A 206 -11.51 -3.33 7.66
C TYR A 206 -10.52 -4.13 8.50
N GLN A 207 -10.71 -5.43 8.49
CA GLN A 207 -9.75 -6.41 8.98
C GLN A 207 -9.29 -7.24 7.80
N ASN A 208 -7.99 -7.47 7.68
CA ASN A 208 -7.44 -8.35 6.65
C ASN A 208 -6.40 -9.31 7.24
N THR A 209 -6.46 -10.57 6.82
CA THR A 209 -5.51 -11.64 7.16
C THR A 209 -4.21 -11.58 6.36
N MET A 210 -4.14 -10.74 5.33
CA MET A 210 -3.02 -10.67 4.38
C MET A 210 -1.98 -9.61 4.75
N TRP A 211 -2.22 -8.82 5.79
CA TRP A 211 -1.20 -7.90 6.29
C TRP A 211 0.02 -8.70 6.75
N PRO A 212 1.22 -8.43 6.19
CA PRO A 212 2.42 -9.16 6.55
C PRO A 212 2.95 -8.68 7.91
N ASN A 213 3.72 -9.54 8.55
CA ASN A 213 4.61 -9.11 9.63
C ASN A 213 5.85 -8.48 9.01
N HIS A 214 6.27 -7.34 9.54
CA HIS A 214 7.50 -6.67 9.11
C HIS A 214 8.66 -7.15 9.97
N ALA A 215 9.70 -7.69 9.33
CA ALA A 215 10.93 -8.12 9.98
C ALA A 215 12.04 -7.07 9.73
N THR A 216 12.46 -6.41 10.80
CA THR A 216 13.46 -5.34 10.72
C THR A 216 14.87 -5.88 10.55
N GLY A 217 15.80 -5.03 10.12
CA GLY A 217 17.21 -5.37 10.03
C GLY A 217 17.88 -5.61 11.40
N SER A 218 19.13 -6.07 11.38
CA SER A 218 19.88 -6.45 12.58
C SER A 218 20.43 -5.28 13.40
N ASP A 219 20.23 -4.04 12.96
CA ASP A 219 20.54 -2.85 13.75
C ASP A 219 19.71 -2.84 15.05
N ASP A 220 20.34 -2.46 16.16
CA ASP A 220 19.69 -2.45 17.47
C ASP A 220 18.99 -1.12 17.80
N GLY A 221 19.04 -0.15 16.87
CA GLY A 221 18.41 1.16 16.99
C GLY A 221 19.11 2.12 17.96
N THR A 222 20.29 1.76 18.49
CA THR A 222 21.04 2.60 19.45
C THR A 222 21.86 3.72 18.80
N GLY A 223 21.85 3.82 17.47
CA GLY A 223 22.49 4.90 16.74
C GLY A 223 23.94 4.63 16.35
N ASP A 224 24.31 3.35 16.18
CA ASP A 224 25.66 2.91 15.80
C ASP A 224 26.09 3.41 14.42
N HIS A 225 25.13 3.56 13.50
CA HIS A 225 25.39 4.16 12.19
C HIS A 225 25.40 5.68 12.29
N LEU A 226 26.52 6.29 11.92
CA LEU A 226 26.70 7.74 11.96
C LEU A 226 26.78 8.34 10.56
N VAL A 227 26.16 9.50 10.35
CA VAL A 227 26.24 10.22 9.07
C VAL A 227 27.68 10.70 8.81
N SER A 228 28.23 10.38 7.63
CA SER A 228 29.66 10.60 7.33
C SER A 228 30.05 12.04 7.02
N SER A 229 29.08 12.91 6.74
CA SER A 229 29.29 14.34 6.49
C SER A 229 28.02 15.15 6.71
N ALA A 230 28.17 16.42 7.10
CA ALA A 230 27.04 17.35 7.25
C ALA A 230 26.43 17.74 5.90
N SER A 231 25.22 18.32 5.94
CA SER A 231 24.56 18.93 4.77
C SER A 231 24.19 17.96 3.64
N GLN A 232 24.09 16.67 3.93
CA GLN A 232 23.58 15.69 2.97
C GLN A 232 22.08 15.92 2.71
N THR A 233 21.68 15.78 1.45
CA THR A 233 20.29 15.93 0.97
C THR A 233 20.01 14.88 -0.08
N GLY A 234 18.75 14.74 -0.50
CA GLY A 234 18.35 13.74 -1.49
C GLY A 234 17.94 12.40 -0.88
N ALA A 235 17.87 11.38 -1.73
CA ALA A 235 17.33 10.05 -1.40
C ALA A 235 18.40 9.01 -0.99
N SER A 236 19.66 9.41 -0.86
CA SER A 236 20.77 8.53 -0.50
C SER A 236 21.70 9.28 0.44
N ILE A 237 21.83 8.79 1.67
CA ILE A 237 22.64 9.42 2.72
C ILE A 237 23.81 8.51 3.03
N ASN A 238 25.01 9.07 2.91
CA ASN A 238 26.24 8.36 3.23
C ASN A 238 26.42 8.29 4.76
N HIS A 239 26.77 7.12 5.26
CA HIS A 239 27.09 6.85 6.66
C HIS A 239 28.50 6.28 6.78
N GLY A 240 29.09 6.43 7.96
CA GLY A 240 30.35 5.80 8.33
C GLY A 240 30.15 4.32 8.63
N SER A 241 31.22 3.53 8.49
CA SER A 241 31.18 2.08 8.74
C SER A 241 31.28 1.73 10.24
N GLU A 242 30.88 2.62 11.14
CA GLU A 242 30.97 2.37 12.59
C GLU A 242 29.94 1.32 13.06
N GLY A 243 28.79 1.23 12.39
CA GLY A 243 27.76 0.23 12.66
C GLY A 243 27.91 -1.04 11.82
N THR A 244 27.63 -2.20 12.43
CA THR A 244 27.56 -3.50 11.72
C THR A 244 26.14 -4.00 11.50
N GLY A 245 25.14 -3.31 12.07
CA GLY A 245 23.73 -3.59 11.90
C GLY A 245 23.26 -3.41 10.46
N THR A 246 22.33 -4.25 10.00
CA THR A 246 21.65 -4.07 8.71
C THR A 246 20.35 -3.30 8.90
N PHE A 247 19.88 -2.65 7.83
CA PHE A 247 18.49 -2.20 7.71
C PHE A 247 17.82 -2.97 6.57
N ASN A 248 16.58 -3.37 6.76
CA ASN A 248 15.78 -4.00 5.71
C ASN A 248 14.90 -2.97 5.01
N GLU A 249 14.49 -3.25 3.77
CA GLU A 249 13.50 -2.45 3.07
C GLU A 249 12.19 -2.34 3.88
N GLY A 250 11.80 -1.11 4.18
CA GLY A 250 10.65 -0.80 5.03
C GLY A 250 11.03 -0.40 6.46
N ASP A 251 12.29 -0.52 6.88
CA ASP A 251 12.70 -0.01 8.20
C ASP A 251 12.51 1.51 8.27
N ILE A 252 12.01 2.01 9.40
CA ILE A 252 11.89 3.45 9.64
C ILE A 252 13.05 3.93 10.48
N ILE A 253 13.71 4.95 9.96
CA ILE A 253 14.87 5.59 10.58
C ILE A 253 14.65 7.09 10.72
N THR A 254 15.36 7.68 11.66
CA THR A 254 15.48 9.12 11.84
C THR A 254 16.95 9.52 11.80
N PHE A 255 17.21 10.76 11.42
CA PHE A 255 18.56 11.32 11.40
C PHE A 255 18.67 12.46 12.40
N ALA A 256 19.71 12.45 13.24
CA ALA A 256 19.97 13.56 14.13
C ALA A 256 20.08 14.90 13.37
N GLY A 257 19.31 15.89 13.84
CA GLY A 257 19.24 17.24 13.25
C GLY A 257 18.25 17.42 12.10
N CYS A 258 17.62 16.34 11.60
CA CYS A 258 16.58 16.42 10.56
C CYS A 258 15.20 16.57 11.18
N ASN A 259 14.82 17.77 11.59
CA ASN A 259 13.46 18.01 12.09
C ASN A 259 12.45 18.13 10.95
N ARG A 260 11.24 17.59 11.14
CA ARG A 260 10.11 17.75 10.22
C ARG A 260 9.62 19.19 10.24
N VAL A 261 9.32 19.73 9.06
CA VAL A 261 8.58 20.99 8.94
C VAL A 261 7.10 20.76 8.66
N HIS A 262 6.27 21.72 9.03
CA HIS A 262 4.87 21.73 8.62
C HIS A 262 4.77 21.83 7.08
N PRO A 263 3.96 20.98 6.40
CA PRO A 263 3.94 20.90 4.94
C PRO A 263 3.70 22.22 4.21
N GLU A 264 2.84 23.11 4.74
CA GLU A 264 2.53 24.41 4.12
C GLU A 264 3.39 25.56 4.66
N THR A 265 3.42 25.78 5.97
CA THR A 265 4.12 26.94 6.58
C THR A 265 5.64 26.79 6.63
N LYS A 266 6.17 25.57 6.45
CA LYS A 266 7.60 25.22 6.54
C LYS A 266 8.25 25.52 7.89
N VAL A 267 7.43 25.75 8.92
CA VAL A 267 7.91 25.97 10.30
C VAL A 267 8.35 24.64 10.89
N ASP A 268 9.49 24.65 11.59
CA ASP A 268 9.99 23.49 12.32
C ASP A 268 8.97 23.04 13.38
N THR A 269 8.64 21.75 13.38
CA THR A 269 7.72 21.14 14.36
C THR A 269 8.41 20.70 15.64
N GLY A 270 9.74 20.75 15.69
CA GLY A 270 10.56 20.32 16.83
C GLY A 270 10.67 18.80 17.00
N LYS A 271 10.16 18.02 16.04
CA LYS A 271 10.24 16.56 16.01
C LYS A 271 11.10 16.10 14.84
N LEU A 272 11.84 15.01 15.01
CA LEU A 272 12.60 14.41 13.92
C LEU A 272 11.68 13.93 12.81
N HIS A 273 12.11 14.12 11.55
CA HIS A 273 11.44 13.57 10.39
C HIS A 273 11.75 12.08 10.27
N ARG A 274 10.73 11.27 9.95
CA ARG A 274 10.86 9.83 9.73
C ARG A 274 11.09 9.52 8.27
N PHE A 275 11.96 8.57 8.01
CA PHE A 275 12.30 8.12 6.66
C PHE A 275 12.16 6.61 6.60
N VAL A 276 11.69 6.11 5.47
CA VAL A 276 11.66 4.68 5.22
C VAL A 276 12.84 4.27 4.35
N VAL A 277 13.48 3.16 4.71
CA VAL A 277 14.57 2.55 3.95
C VAL A 277 14.00 1.87 2.71
N THR A 278 14.46 2.25 1.51
CA THR A 278 13.88 1.78 0.24
C THR A 278 14.57 0.56 -0.36
N ALA A 279 15.63 0.06 0.27
CA ALA A 279 16.37 -1.12 -0.15
C ALA A 279 17.21 -1.65 1.01
N ASP A 280 17.40 -2.96 1.10
CA ASP A 280 18.21 -3.59 2.13
C ASP A 280 19.63 -2.99 2.17
N MET A 281 20.03 -2.56 3.37
CA MET A 281 21.35 -2.03 3.68
C MET A 281 22.15 -3.15 4.36
N THR A 282 23.17 -3.65 3.67
CA THR A 282 24.06 -4.68 4.21
C THR A 282 25.08 -4.05 5.17
N ALA A 283 25.67 -4.85 6.07
CA ALA A 283 26.65 -4.39 7.07
C ALA A 283 27.89 -3.68 6.48
N SER A 284 28.15 -3.79 5.17
CA SER A 284 29.27 -3.13 4.48
C SER A 284 28.82 -2.02 3.52
N ALA A 285 27.53 -1.68 3.51
CA ALA A 285 27.04 -0.54 2.76
C ALA A 285 27.65 0.76 3.32
N THR A 286 27.82 1.75 2.44
CA THR A 286 28.33 3.08 2.79
C THR A 286 27.26 4.16 2.67
N SER A 287 26.05 3.77 2.27
CA SER A 287 24.92 4.67 2.05
C SER A 287 23.60 3.97 2.36
N VAL A 288 22.69 4.70 3.00
CA VAL A 288 21.30 4.28 3.20
C VAL A 288 20.41 4.99 2.18
N LYS A 289 19.58 4.22 1.46
CA LYS A 289 18.58 4.77 0.53
C LYS A 289 17.27 5.02 1.26
N ILE A 290 16.73 6.23 1.13
CA ILE A 290 15.61 6.70 1.92
C ILE A 290 14.49 7.30 1.08
N SER A 291 13.28 7.25 1.62
CA SER A 291 12.12 8.00 1.15
C SER A 291 11.39 8.65 2.34
N PRO A 292 10.92 9.90 2.24
CA PRO A 292 11.13 10.83 1.12
C PRO A 292 12.58 11.32 1.05
N ALA A 293 12.98 11.88 -0.10
CA ALA A 293 14.28 12.54 -0.22
C ALA A 293 14.36 13.75 0.73
N ILE A 294 15.51 13.97 1.38
CA ILE A 294 15.70 15.14 2.25
C ILE A 294 15.77 16.41 1.41
N SER A 295 14.89 17.37 1.71
CA SER A 295 14.87 18.72 1.14
C SER A 295 14.74 19.76 2.26
N THR A 296 15.71 20.68 2.32
CA THR A 296 15.82 21.69 3.38
C THR A 296 15.37 23.08 2.97
N SER A 297 14.92 23.25 1.71
CA SER A 297 14.48 24.55 1.20
C SER A 297 13.48 24.41 0.06
N GLY A 298 12.82 25.52 -0.29
CA GLY A 298 11.85 25.58 -1.39
C GLY A 298 10.46 25.06 -1.02
N ALA A 299 9.59 24.98 -2.03
CA ALA A 299 8.20 24.55 -1.86
C ALA A 299 8.07 23.09 -1.38
N ASP A 300 9.06 22.25 -1.69
CA ASP A 300 9.10 20.84 -1.30
C ASP A 300 9.93 20.58 -0.04
N GLN A 301 10.28 21.62 0.73
CA GLN A 301 10.95 21.45 2.01
C GLN A 301 10.15 20.52 2.92
N ASN A 302 10.80 19.45 3.39
CA ASN A 302 10.28 18.47 4.36
C ASN A 302 11.10 18.46 5.66
N CYS A 303 12.35 18.92 5.62
CA CYS A 303 13.21 19.04 6.80
C CYS A 303 13.63 20.49 7.08
N ALA A 304 13.74 20.86 8.35
CA ALA A 304 14.19 22.19 8.76
C ALA A 304 15.72 22.34 8.55
N ALA A 305 16.45 21.25 8.66
CA ALA A 305 17.89 21.17 8.43
C ALA A 305 18.29 19.78 7.91
N SER A 306 19.50 19.69 7.35
CA SER A 306 20.11 18.44 6.92
C SER A 306 20.69 17.65 8.10
N PRO A 307 21.00 16.35 7.93
CA PRO A 307 21.63 15.56 8.98
C PRO A 307 22.96 16.19 9.41
N THR A 308 23.24 16.13 10.71
CA THR A 308 24.51 16.63 11.26
C THR A 308 25.65 15.67 10.94
N ASN A 309 26.87 16.19 10.80
CA ASN A 309 28.06 15.35 10.73
C ASN A 309 28.20 14.49 11.99
N ALA A 310 28.50 13.21 11.83
CA ALA A 310 28.52 12.22 12.92
C ALA A 310 27.19 12.14 13.70
N GLY A 311 26.07 12.58 13.10
CA GLY A 311 24.75 12.43 13.67
C GLY A 311 24.30 10.97 13.59
N ALA A 312 23.72 10.46 14.67
CA ALA A 312 23.22 9.10 14.72
C ALA A 312 22.03 8.88 13.77
N ILE A 313 22.00 7.68 13.19
CA ILE A 313 20.87 7.14 12.44
C ILE A 313 20.14 6.17 13.37
N ASN A 314 18.95 6.57 13.82
CA ASN A 314 18.23 5.83 14.84
C ASN A 314 17.03 5.09 14.24
N LYS A 315 16.86 3.82 14.62
CA LYS A 315 15.66 3.01 14.37
C LYS A 315 14.85 2.92 15.66
N GLN A 316 13.88 3.83 15.82
CA GLN A 316 13.15 4.06 17.09
C GLN A 316 11.64 3.99 16.92
N GLU A 317 10.96 3.61 18.00
CA GLU A 317 9.51 3.60 18.12
C GLU A 317 8.90 5.00 17.96
N SER A 318 7.58 5.04 17.77
CA SER A 318 6.86 6.26 17.36
C SER A 318 6.90 7.46 18.31
N ASP A 319 7.22 7.20 19.57
CA ASP A 319 7.36 8.18 20.64
C ASP A 319 8.81 8.66 20.86
N ASP A 320 9.75 8.10 20.10
CA ASP A 320 11.20 8.32 20.18
C ASP A 320 11.80 7.95 21.55
N ALA A 321 11.11 7.14 22.37
CA ALA A 321 11.56 6.74 23.71
C ALA A 321 12.41 5.46 23.70
N THR A 322 12.10 4.55 22.79
CA THR A 322 12.61 3.18 22.76
C THR A 322 13.09 2.81 21.35
N ALA A 323 14.17 2.03 21.29
CA ALA A 323 14.68 1.52 20.03
C ALA A 323 13.84 0.33 19.57
N ILE A 324 13.56 0.25 18.26
CA ILE A 324 13.03 -0.99 17.69
C ILE A 324 14.20 -1.98 17.67
N GLY A 325 14.10 -3.03 18.47
CA GLY A 325 15.23 -3.93 18.75
C GLY A 325 15.80 -4.67 17.52
N VAL A 326 16.89 -5.40 17.77
CA VAL A 326 17.57 -6.22 16.76
C VAL A 326 16.61 -7.24 16.15
N SER A 327 16.49 -7.23 14.82
CA SER A 327 15.68 -8.20 14.07
C SER A 327 14.25 -8.33 14.62
N ALA A 328 13.70 -7.24 15.16
CA ALA A 328 12.33 -7.19 15.67
C ALA A 328 11.32 -7.54 14.57
N THR A 329 10.20 -8.14 14.97
CA THR A 329 9.14 -8.54 14.04
C THR A 329 7.79 -8.15 14.61
N TYR A 330 7.05 -7.34 13.86
CA TYR A 330 5.74 -6.86 14.28
C TYR A 330 4.66 -6.92 13.21
N GLY A 331 3.42 -7.00 13.67
CA GLY A 331 2.23 -6.97 12.83
C GLY A 331 2.01 -5.58 12.23
N ILE A 332 1.61 -5.52 10.96
CA ILE A 332 1.32 -4.26 10.28
C ILE A 332 -0.18 -4.00 10.23
N THR A 333 -0.56 -2.81 10.65
CA THR A 333 -1.88 -2.21 10.42
C THR A 333 -1.73 -0.93 9.61
N MET A 334 -2.70 -0.56 8.78
CA MET A 334 -2.57 0.59 7.89
C MET A 334 -3.73 1.57 8.01
N ALA A 335 -3.42 2.82 8.30
CA ALA A 335 -4.33 3.95 8.22
C ALA A 335 -3.98 4.79 6.99
N TYR A 336 -4.92 5.04 6.08
CA TYR A 336 -4.60 5.72 4.82
C TYR A 336 -5.80 6.45 4.24
N HIS A 337 -5.51 7.48 3.44
CA HIS A 337 -6.50 8.08 2.55
C HIS A 337 -6.56 7.33 1.22
N LYS A 338 -7.72 7.34 0.55
CA LYS A 338 -7.92 6.70 -0.76
C LYS A 338 -6.83 7.02 -1.79
N ASP A 339 -6.32 8.26 -1.78
CA ASP A 339 -5.35 8.75 -2.77
C ASP A 339 -3.87 8.48 -2.39
N ALA A 340 -3.61 7.82 -1.25
CA ALA A 340 -2.26 7.46 -0.81
C ALA A 340 -1.62 6.40 -1.72
N PHE A 341 -2.46 5.46 -2.18
CA PHE A 341 -2.08 4.34 -3.03
C PHE A 341 -2.88 4.35 -4.32
N ALA A 342 -2.23 3.93 -5.40
CA ALA A 342 -2.88 3.71 -6.68
C ALA A 342 -2.68 2.27 -7.15
N PHE A 343 -3.75 1.71 -7.71
CA PHE A 343 -3.76 0.44 -8.41
C PHE A 343 -4.23 0.68 -9.84
N ALA A 344 -3.49 0.16 -10.81
CA ALA A 344 -3.87 0.21 -12.20
C ALA A 344 -3.88 -1.18 -12.80
N THR A 345 -4.82 -1.40 -13.71
CA THR A 345 -4.86 -2.58 -14.55
C THR A 345 -4.80 -2.17 -16.00
N ALA A 346 -4.33 -3.09 -16.84
CA ALA A 346 -4.22 -2.83 -18.26
C ALA A 346 -4.73 -4.01 -19.08
N ASP A 347 -5.19 -3.70 -20.29
CA ASP A 347 -5.81 -4.65 -21.18
C ASP A 347 -4.75 -5.51 -21.88
N LEU A 348 -4.77 -6.81 -21.59
CA LEU A 348 -3.98 -7.78 -22.34
C LEU A 348 -4.54 -7.99 -23.76
N VAL A 349 -3.63 -8.21 -24.71
CA VAL A 349 -3.97 -8.49 -26.12
C VAL A 349 -4.79 -9.77 -26.22
N MET A 350 -5.91 -9.74 -26.95
CA MET A 350 -6.72 -10.93 -27.20
C MET A 350 -6.13 -11.75 -28.36
N PRO A 351 -5.78 -13.04 -28.16
CA PRO A 351 -5.35 -13.89 -29.26
C PRO A 351 -6.50 -14.13 -30.24
N LYS A 352 -6.17 -14.24 -31.53
CA LYS A 352 -7.12 -14.60 -32.59
C LYS A 352 -7.08 -16.11 -32.84
N GLY A 353 -8.22 -16.71 -33.20
CA GLY A 353 -8.31 -18.13 -33.57
C GLY A 353 -8.51 -19.10 -32.41
N VAL A 354 -8.85 -18.61 -31.21
CA VAL A 354 -9.23 -19.42 -30.05
C VAL A 354 -10.74 -19.64 -30.02
N ASP A 355 -11.19 -20.77 -29.49
CA ASP A 355 -12.61 -21.15 -29.47
C ASP A 355 -13.45 -20.27 -28.53
N PHE A 356 -12.84 -19.79 -27.46
CA PHE A 356 -13.52 -19.05 -26.40
C PHE A 356 -12.58 -18.03 -25.76
N ALA A 357 -12.95 -16.76 -25.89
CA ALA A 357 -12.14 -15.64 -25.44
C ALA A 357 -13.04 -14.46 -25.08
N ALA A 358 -12.84 -13.88 -23.90
CA ALA A 358 -13.48 -12.65 -23.48
C ALA A 358 -12.55 -11.80 -22.61
N ARG A 359 -12.80 -10.50 -22.64
CA ARG A 359 -12.18 -9.51 -21.75
C ARG A 359 -13.27 -8.58 -21.26
N GLU A 360 -13.33 -8.39 -19.95
CA GLU A 360 -14.29 -7.49 -19.33
C GLU A 360 -13.55 -6.61 -18.30
N VAL A 361 -14.10 -5.42 -18.10
CA VAL A 361 -13.59 -4.44 -17.15
C VAL A 361 -14.71 -4.13 -16.17
N PHE A 362 -14.44 -4.23 -14.88
CA PHE A 362 -15.38 -3.83 -13.85
C PHE A 362 -14.64 -3.16 -12.69
N ASP A 363 -15.15 -1.98 -12.34
CA ASP A 363 -14.61 -1.10 -11.30
C ASP A 363 -13.08 -0.84 -11.41
N GLY A 364 -12.62 -0.63 -12.65
CA GLY A 364 -11.23 -0.31 -12.98
C GLY A 364 -10.26 -1.50 -12.98
N ILE A 365 -10.76 -2.73 -12.86
CA ILE A 365 -9.98 -3.97 -12.99
C ILE A 365 -10.32 -4.61 -14.34
N SER A 366 -9.31 -4.85 -15.17
CA SER A 366 -9.43 -5.59 -16.44
C SER A 366 -9.05 -7.06 -16.24
N LEU A 367 -9.92 -7.96 -16.68
CA LEU A 367 -9.71 -9.40 -16.60
C LEU A 367 -9.99 -10.04 -17.96
N ARG A 368 -9.13 -10.99 -18.33
CA ARG A 368 -9.24 -11.77 -19.57
C ARG A 368 -9.39 -13.24 -19.26
N ILE A 369 -10.27 -13.91 -20.01
CA ILE A 369 -10.37 -15.38 -20.05
C ILE A 369 -10.10 -15.84 -21.48
N ILE A 370 -9.25 -16.86 -21.61
CA ILE A 370 -8.97 -17.57 -22.87
C ILE A 370 -9.09 -19.05 -22.60
N ARG A 371 -9.77 -19.77 -23.48
CA ARG A 371 -9.75 -21.22 -23.55
C ARG A 371 -9.30 -21.65 -24.95
N ALA A 372 -8.70 -22.82 -25.03
CA ALA A 372 -8.33 -23.48 -26.27
C ALA A 372 -8.68 -24.97 -26.18
N TYR A 373 -8.72 -25.65 -27.33
CA TYR A 373 -8.94 -27.09 -27.40
C TYR A 373 -7.62 -27.83 -27.69
N ASP A 374 -7.26 -28.78 -26.83
CA ASP A 374 -6.17 -29.73 -27.06
C ASP A 374 -6.72 -31.00 -27.69
N ILE A 375 -6.52 -31.13 -29.01
CA ILE A 375 -6.98 -32.27 -29.80
C ILE A 375 -6.29 -33.59 -29.42
N ASN A 376 -5.10 -33.55 -28.82
CA ASN A 376 -4.37 -34.78 -28.49
C ASN A 376 -4.94 -35.47 -27.26
N ASN A 377 -5.35 -34.68 -26.26
CA ASN A 377 -5.80 -35.17 -24.96
C ASN A 377 -7.32 -34.99 -24.73
N ASP A 378 -8.04 -34.37 -25.67
CA ASP A 378 -9.45 -34.01 -25.55
C ASP A 378 -9.75 -33.10 -24.35
N ASN A 379 -8.82 -32.16 -24.10
CA ASN A 379 -8.86 -31.24 -22.98
C ASN A 379 -9.12 -29.81 -23.44
N PHE A 380 -9.69 -29.01 -22.53
CA PHE A 380 -10.01 -27.60 -22.70
C PHE A 380 -9.22 -26.77 -21.68
N PRO A 381 -7.91 -26.52 -21.91
CA PRO A 381 -7.14 -25.59 -21.10
C PRO A 381 -7.76 -24.19 -21.15
N CYS A 382 -7.99 -23.63 -19.97
CA CYS A 382 -8.56 -22.31 -19.74
C CYS A 382 -7.62 -21.50 -18.85
N ARG A 383 -7.35 -20.24 -19.21
CA ARG A 383 -6.53 -19.32 -18.44
C ARG A 383 -7.31 -18.05 -18.15
N ILE A 384 -7.21 -17.59 -16.91
CA ILE A 384 -7.77 -16.32 -16.44
C ILE A 384 -6.60 -15.43 -16.07
N ASP A 385 -6.44 -14.28 -16.72
CA ASP A 385 -5.31 -13.37 -16.49
C ASP A 385 -5.77 -11.97 -16.09
N VAL A 386 -5.00 -11.36 -15.18
CA VAL A 386 -5.05 -9.95 -14.82
C VAL A 386 -3.65 -9.36 -14.94
N LEU A 387 -3.52 -8.26 -15.67
CA LEU A 387 -2.30 -7.47 -15.76
C LEU A 387 -2.47 -6.20 -14.91
N TYR A 388 -1.61 -6.03 -13.92
CA TYR A 388 -1.72 -4.94 -12.95
C TYR A 388 -0.38 -4.34 -12.54
N GLY A 389 -0.47 -3.17 -11.92
CA GLY A 389 0.61 -2.45 -11.26
C GLY A 389 0.07 -1.68 -10.05
N PHE A 390 0.92 -1.43 -9.07
CA PHE A 390 0.57 -0.69 -7.87
C PHE A 390 1.70 0.23 -7.44
N LYS A 391 1.36 1.38 -6.86
CA LYS A 391 2.34 2.36 -6.37
C LYS A 391 1.76 3.17 -5.23
N ALA A 392 2.56 3.41 -4.19
CA ALA A 392 2.29 4.45 -3.22
C ALA A 392 2.55 5.82 -3.89
N THR A 393 1.47 6.47 -4.34
CA THR A 393 1.51 7.74 -5.08
C THR A 393 1.79 8.91 -4.15
N ARG A 394 1.21 8.85 -2.96
CA ARG A 394 1.31 9.88 -1.92
C ARG A 394 1.48 9.21 -0.57
N PRO A 395 2.65 8.63 -0.28
CA PRO A 395 2.84 7.87 0.96
C PRO A 395 2.73 8.75 2.21
N GLU A 396 2.78 10.09 2.06
CA GLU A 396 2.49 11.04 3.16
C GLU A 396 1.05 10.95 3.67
N LEU A 397 0.12 10.44 2.85
CA LEU A 397 -1.29 10.29 3.20
C LEU A 397 -1.62 8.93 3.81
N ALA A 398 -0.60 8.17 4.20
CA ALA A 398 -0.71 6.90 4.90
C ALA A 398 0.11 6.96 6.19
N CYS A 399 -0.26 6.13 7.15
CA CYS A 399 0.43 5.89 8.41
C CYS A 399 0.31 4.41 8.73
N ARG A 400 1.43 3.75 9.01
CA ARG A 400 1.44 2.36 9.44
C ARG A 400 1.42 2.25 10.96
N GLY A 401 0.84 1.16 11.44
CA GLY A 401 0.81 0.70 12.83
C GLY A 401 1.75 -0.49 12.95
N GLY A 402 2.60 -0.52 13.98
CA GLY A 402 3.48 -1.65 14.29
C GLY A 402 3.30 -2.11 15.73
N PHE A 403 2.64 -3.25 15.92
CA PHE A 403 2.22 -3.79 17.23
C PHE A 403 2.31 -5.32 17.24
N ASN A 404 2.25 -5.91 18.44
CA ASN A 404 2.37 -7.36 18.67
C ASN A 404 1.23 -7.97 19.47
#